data_AF-A0A962ZCV7-F1
#
_entry.id   AF-A0A962ZCV7-F1
#
_cell.length_a   1.000
_cell.length_b   1.000
_cell.length_c   1.000
_cell.angle_alpha   90.00
_cell.angle_beta   90.00
_cell.angle_gamma   90.00
#
_symmetry.space_group_name_H-M   'P 1'
#
loop_
_entity.id
_entity.type
_entity.pdbx_description
1 polymer ?
#
loop_
_entity_poly.entity_id
_entity_poly.type
_entity_poly.pdbx_seq_one_letter_code
_entity_poly.pdbx_strand_id
1 'polypeptide(L)'
;MTRDAARGRRGRSRPARQANALVQLPWRQPRNPYPPMEIADPVQLQAIHDTSLRILGELGVRVLSERVLDLFERAGAKVDRGEGVVRIDHELVEQALSTTPSQFTLTGSNPDRRLVIGGNHMAFGLVAGPPNVHDQIRGRRTGTLADYENFIRLAHSFNAIHIIGNQVTAPQELPANNRHLDTYRA
;
A
#
# COMPACT_ATOMS: atom_id res chain seq x y z
N MET A 1 23.55 47.99 58.75
CA MET A 1 22.70 46.80 58.94
C MET A 1 22.25 46.31 57.57
N THR A 2 22.65 45.07 57.24
CA THR A 2 21.97 44.06 56.40
C THR A 2 21.64 44.41 54.93
N ARG A 3 22.46 43.97 53.95
CA ARG A 3 22.39 42.67 53.24
C ARG A 3 21.00 42.38 52.65
N ASP A 4 20.87 42.40 51.33
CA ASP A 4 20.69 41.14 50.60
C ASP A 4 20.90 41.28 49.08
N ALA A 5 21.92 40.56 48.60
CA ALA A 5 22.17 40.33 47.19
C ALA A 5 21.34 39.12 46.74
N ALA A 6 20.29 39.37 45.95
CA ALA A 6 19.48 38.30 45.38
C ALA A 6 20.26 37.55 44.27
N ARG A 7 20.83 36.41 44.65
CA ARG A 7 21.45 35.40 43.79
C ARG A 7 20.39 34.36 43.41
N GLY A 8 20.32 34.00 42.12
CA GLY A 8 19.60 32.83 41.60
C GLY A 8 18.17 33.15 41.17
N ARG A 9 17.80 32.95 39.90
CA ARG A 9 17.69 31.61 39.30
C ARG A 9 17.77 31.76 37.78
N ARG A 10 18.87 31.32 37.18
CA ARG A 10 18.93 31.06 35.73
C ARG A 10 17.82 30.05 35.41
N GLY A 11 16.73 30.55 34.84
CA GLY A 11 15.67 29.72 34.30
C GLY A 11 16.29 28.82 33.25
N ARG A 12 16.45 27.54 33.59
CA ARG A 12 16.74 26.48 32.62
C ARG A 12 15.53 26.49 31.69
N SER A 13 15.65 27.15 30.54
CA SER A 13 14.60 27.18 29.53
C SER A 13 14.34 25.73 29.14
N ARG A 14 13.23 25.16 29.63
CA ARG A 14 12.70 23.92 29.06
C ARG A 14 12.48 24.25 27.59
N PRO A 15 13.01 23.46 26.63
CA PRO A 15 12.66 23.66 25.24
C PRO A 15 11.14 23.66 25.16
N ALA A 16 10.58 24.68 24.52
CA ALA A 16 9.15 24.79 24.33
C ALA A 16 8.68 23.47 23.71
N ARG A 17 7.96 22.65 24.47
CA ARG A 17 7.17 21.57 23.88
C ARG A 17 6.22 22.30 22.93
N GLN A 18 6.40 22.14 21.62
CA GLN A 18 5.38 22.51 20.66
C GLN A 18 4.11 21.80 21.13
N ALA A 19 3.15 22.58 21.62
CA ALA A 19 1.97 22.05 22.31
C ALA A 19 1.11 21.12 21.42
N ASN A 20 1.42 21.03 20.11
CA ASN A 20 0.69 20.28 19.11
C ASN A 20 1.57 19.28 18.32
N ALA A 21 2.81 19.01 18.73
CA ALA A 21 3.62 18.01 18.03
C ALA A 21 3.19 16.60 18.46
N LEU A 22 2.68 15.80 17.51
CA LEU A 22 2.42 14.37 17.71
C LEU A 22 3.73 13.69 18.17
N VAL A 23 3.77 13.21 19.41
CA VAL A 23 4.92 12.46 19.93
C VAL A 23 4.93 11.09 19.26
N GLN A 24 5.97 10.81 18.48
CA GLN A 24 6.07 9.59 17.68
C GLN A 24 7.48 9.03 17.74
N LEU A 25 7.59 7.71 17.53
CA LEU A 25 8.87 7.06 17.28
C LEU A 25 9.45 7.57 15.94
N PRO A 26 10.78 7.55 15.77
CA PRO A 26 11.40 7.84 14.48
C PRO A 26 10.81 6.95 13.37
N TRP A 27 10.67 7.52 12.18
CA TRP A 27 10.25 6.75 11.01
C TRP A 27 11.26 5.63 10.73
N ARG A 28 10.75 4.42 10.53
CA ARG A 28 11.51 3.26 10.09
C ARG A 28 10.55 2.26 9.48
N GLN A 29 10.98 1.54 8.45
CA GLN A 29 10.22 0.41 7.95
C GLN A 29 10.30 -0.75 8.94
N PRO A 30 9.16 -1.26 9.47
CA PRO A 30 9.16 -2.38 10.38
C PRO A 30 9.59 -3.68 9.69
N ARG A 31 10.20 -4.58 10.47
CA ARG A 31 10.46 -5.96 10.07
C ARG A 31 9.74 -6.89 11.03
N ASN A 32 9.07 -7.91 10.51
CA ASN A 32 8.47 -8.94 11.36
C ASN A 32 9.60 -9.81 11.95
N PRO A 33 9.77 -9.85 13.29
CA PRO A 33 10.80 -10.68 13.91
C PRO A 33 10.42 -12.16 14.00
N TYR A 34 9.15 -12.49 13.77
CA TYR A 34 8.64 -13.86 13.87
C TYR A 34 8.69 -14.57 12.51
N PRO A 35 8.89 -15.90 12.49
CA PRO A 35 8.66 -16.68 11.28
C PRO A 35 7.20 -16.57 10.83
N PRO A 36 6.91 -16.75 9.52
CA PRO A 36 5.54 -16.88 9.04
C PRO A 36 4.81 -17.98 9.81
N MET A 37 3.54 -17.76 10.10
CA MET A 37 2.71 -18.78 10.75
C MET A 37 2.44 -19.91 9.75
N GLU A 38 2.79 -21.14 10.12
CA GLU A 38 2.52 -22.33 9.32
C GLU A 38 1.06 -22.78 9.56
N ILE A 39 0.16 -22.32 8.69
CA ILE A 39 -1.28 -22.64 8.79
C ILE A 39 -1.62 -23.98 8.13
N ALA A 40 -0.80 -24.43 7.18
CA ALA A 40 -0.97 -25.67 6.43
C ALA A 40 0.34 -26.44 6.39
N ASP A 41 0.27 -27.78 6.45
CA ASP A 41 1.44 -28.63 6.31
C ASP A 41 1.96 -28.65 4.85
N PRO A 42 3.18 -29.16 4.58
CA PRO A 42 3.74 -29.16 3.23
C PRO A 42 2.89 -29.92 2.19
N VAL A 43 2.20 -30.98 2.58
CA VAL A 43 1.35 -31.77 1.67
C VAL A 43 0.10 -30.98 1.31
N GLN A 44 -0.51 -30.32 2.29
CA GLN A 44 -1.67 -29.44 2.08
C GLN A 44 -1.30 -28.24 1.21
N LEU A 45 -0.14 -27.63 1.44
CA LEU A 45 0.33 -26.50 0.65
C LEU A 45 0.57 -26.91 -0.82
N GLN A 46 1.19 -28.07 -1.05
CA GLN A 46 1.39 -28.60 -2.40
C GLN A 46 0.04 -28.88 -3.09
N ALA A 47 -0.92 -29.47 -2.37
CA ALA A 47 -2.25 -29.73 -2.94
C ALA A 47 -2.98 -28.44 -3.35
N ILE A 48 -2.85 -27.34 -2.58
CA ILE A 48 -3.38 -26.02 -2.95
C ILE A 48 -2.70 -25.49 -4.21
N HIS A 49 -1.38 -25.61 -4.28
CA HIS A 49 -0.61 -25.16 -5.45
C HIS A 49 -1.00 -25.92 -6.71
N ASP A 50 -0.99 -27.26 -6.68
CA ASP A 50 -1.34 -28.13 -7.81
C ASP A 50 -2.78 -27.87 -8.28
N THR A 51 -3.72 -27.69 -7.33
CA THR A 51 -5.11 -27.36 -7.66
C THR A 51 -5.22 -25.97 -8.30
N SER A 52 -4.45 -25.00 -7.83
CA SER A 52 -4.45 -23.64 -8.39
C SER A 52 -3.93 -23.64 -9.83
N LEU A 53 -2.86 -24.39 -10.10
CA LEU A 53 -2.31 -24.59 -11.45
C LEU A 53 -3.32 -25.29 -12.37
N ARG A 54 -4.01 -26.32 -11.86
CA ARG A 54 -5.06 -27.00 -12.61
C ARG A 54 -6.22 -26.07 -12.96
N ILE A 55 -6.65 -25.21 -12.04
CA ILE A 55 -7.67 -24.19 -12.32
C ILE A 55 -7.21 -23.26 -13.44
N LEU A 56 -5.97 -22.77 -13.39
CA LEU A 56 -5.42 -21.90 -14.44
C LEU A 56 -5.31 -22.60 -15.81
N GLY A 57 -4.92 -23.87 -15.83
CA GLY A 57 -4.72 -24.64 -17.06
C GLY A 57 -6.00 -25.21 -17.69
N GLU A 58 -6.95 -25.66 -16.87
CA GLU A 58 -8.19 -26.30 -17.33
C GLU A 58 -9.34 -25.29 -17.50
N LEU A 59 -9.57 -24.46 -16.48
CA LEU A 59 -10.69 -23.50 -16.47
C LEU A 59 -10.27 -22.16 -17.06
N GLY A 60 -9.09 -21.67 -16.67
CA GLY A 60 -8.56 -20.38 -17.11
C GLY A 60 -9.16 -19.17 -16.39
N VAL A 61 -8.82 -17.99 -16.89
CA VAL A 61 -9.26 -16.69 -16.38
C VAL A 61 -9.89 -15.88 -17.51
N ARG A 62 -11.04 -15.26 -17.23
CA ARG A 62 -11.69 -14.37 -18.20
C ARG A 62 -10.98 -13.02 -18.26
N VAL A 63 -10.57 -12.63 -19.46
CA VAL A 63 -9.85 -11.40 -19.78
C VAL A 63 -10.65 -10.64 -20.83
N LEU A 64 -11.09 -9.43 -20.47
CA LEU A 64 -11.97 -8.60 -21.31
C LEU A 64 -11.20 -7.67 -22.27
N SER A 65 -9.87 -7.63 -22.18
CA SER A 65 -9.03 -6.73 -22.97
C SER A 65 -8.32 -7.50 -24.07
N GLU A 66 -8.63 -7.20 -25.34
CA GLU A 66 -7.95 -7.78 -26.51
C GLU A 66 -6.43 -7.65 -26.43
N ARG A 67 -5.93 -6.49 -25.99
CA ARG A 67 -4.49 -6.27 -25.81
C ARG A 67 -3.87 -7.25 -24.81
N VAL A 68 -4.60 -7.60 -23.75
CA VAL A 68 -4.11 -8.54 -22.73
C VAL A 68 -4.21 -9.98 -23.26
N LEU A 69 -5.25 -10.31 -24.01
CA LEU A 69 -5.35 -11.58 -24.73
C LEU A 69 -4.15 -11.78 -25.66
N ASP A 70 -3.77 -10.75 -26.44
CA ASP A 70 -2.60 -10.79 -27.32
C ASP A 70 -1.30 -11.06 -26.55
N LEU A 71 -1.14 -10.47 -25.36
CA LEU A 71 0.05 -10.68 -24.53
C LEU A 71 0.14 -12.13 -24.03
N PHE A 72 -0.98 -12.69 -23.59
CA PHE A 72 -1.03 -14.08 -23.14
C PHE A 72 -0.79 -15.07 -24.28
N GLU A 73 -1.38 -14.85 -25.45
CA GLU A 73 -1.16 -15.68 -26.64
C GLU A 73 0.31 -15.66 -27.06
N ARG A 74 0.94 -14.47 -27.07
CA ARG A 74 2.39 -14.33 -27.35
C ARG A 74 3.27 -15.01 -26.32
N ALA A 75 2.83 -15.08 -25.07
CA ALA A 75 3.53 -15.78 -24.00
C ALA A 75 3.33 -17.31 -24.07
N GLY A 76 2.48 -17.82 -24.98
CA GLY A 76 2.23 -19.24 -25.16
C GLY A 76 0.99 -19.78 -24.44
N ALA A 77 0.19 -18.91 -23.80
CA ALA A 77 -1.06 -19.32 -23.18
C ALA A 77 -2.11 -19.70 -24.24
N LYS A 78 -3.03 -20.61 -23.90
CA LYS A 78 -4.14 -20.98 -24.78
C LYS A 78 -5.27 -19.97 -24.60
N VAL A 79 -5.59 -19.23 -25.66
CA VAL A 79 -6.59 -18.16 -25.61
C VAL A 79 -7.83 -18.54 -26.41
N ASP A 80 -8.97 -18.60 -25.73
CA ASP A 80 -10.29 -18.60 -26.37
C ASP A 80 -10.77 -17.16 -26.50
N ARG A 81 -10.64 -16.59 -27.69
CA ARG A 81 -11.07 -15.20 -27.95
C ARG A 81 -12.60 -15.05 -28.02
N GLY A 82 -13.33 -16.11 -28.33
CA GLY A 82 -14.80 -16.06 -28.38
C GLY A 82 -15.39 -15.87 -26.99
N GLU A 83 -14.85 -16.57 -26.00
CA GLU A 83 -15.28 -16.45 -24.60
C GLU A 83 -14.47 -15.41 -23.81
N GLY A 84 -13.31 -15.00 -24.34
CA GLY A 84 -12.34 -14.15 -23.68
C GLY A 84 -11.66 -14.88 -22.52
N VAL A 85 -11.37 -16.17 -22.66
CA VAL A 85 -10.81 -17.03 -21.60
C VAL A 85 -9.36 -17.37 -21.93
N VAL A 86 -8.46 -17.08 -21.00
CA VAL A 86 -7.03 -17.44 -21.08
C VAL A 86 -6.77 -18.63 -20.17
N ARG A 87 -6.25 -19.73 -20.72
CA ARG A 87 -5.75 -20.88 -19.97
C ARG A 87 -4.23 -20.85 -19.94
N ILE A 88 -3.67 -20.89 -18.74
CA ILE A 88 -2.23 -20.75 -18.47
C ILE A 88 -1.75 -22.09 -17.93
N ASP A 89 -0.86 -22.77 -18.65
CA ASP A 89 -0.30 -24.04 -18.19
C ASP A 89 0.73 -23.85 -17.08
N HIS A 90 1.08 -24.96 -16.44
CA HIS A 90 2.01 -24.99 -15.32
C HIS A 90 3.38 -24.45 -15.73
N GLU A 91 3.88 -24.88 -16.89
CA GLU A 91 5.19 -24.48 -17.40
C GLU A 91 5.28 -22.97 -17.59
N LEU A 92 4.23 -22.32 -18.10
CA LEU A 92 4.20 -20.87 -18.28
C LEU A 92 4.15 -20.12 -16.94
N VAL A 93 3.45 -20.66 -15.94
CA VAL A 93 3.45 -20.11 -14.57
C VAL A 93 4.86 -20.18 -13.98
N GLU A 94 5.52 -21.34 -14.04
CA GLU A 94 6.87 -21.54 -13.51
C GLU A 94 7.90 -20.65 -14.22
N GLN A 95 7.80 -20.52 -15.55
CA GLN A 95 8.64 -19.61 -16.32
C GLN A 95 8.45 -18.16 -15.87
N ALA A 96 7.21 -17.70 -15.68
CA ALA A 96 6.95 -16.35 -15.19
C ALA A 96 7.51 -16.13 -13.78
N LEU A 97 7.29 -17.09 -12.87
CA LEU A 97 7.79 -17.02 -11.49
C LEU A 97 9.32 -17.01 -11.44
N SER A 98 10.01 -17.73 -12.33
CA SER A 98 11.49 -17.76 -12.38
C SER A 98 12.11 -16.39 -12.64
N THR A 99 11.38 -15.48 -13.28
CA THR A 99 11.82 -14.10 -13.55
C THR A 99 11.43 -13.10 -12.45
N THR A 100 10.66 -13.54 -11.46
CA THR A 100 10.10 -12.68 -10.42
C THR A 100 11.12 -12.48 -9.29
N PRO A 101 11.50 -11.23 -8.95
CA PRO A 101 12.41 -10.99 -7.84
C PRO A 101 11.74 -11.28 -6.49
N SER A 102 12.46 -11.94 -5.59
CA SER A 102 11.97 -12.21 -4.23
C SER A 102 11.88 -10.96 -3.35
N GLN A 103 12.62 -9.90 -3.70
CA GLN A 103 12.57 -8.58 -3.08
C GLN A 103 12.85 -7.47 -4.10
N PHE A 104 12.19 -6.33 -3.95
CA PHE A 104 12.48 -5.12 -4.73
C PHE A 104 12.29 -3.86 -3.88
N THR A 105 12.82 -2.71 -4.34
CA THR A 105 12.71 -1.43 -3.62
C THR A 105 11.76 -0.49 -4.35
N LEU A 106 10.74 0.00 -3.63
CA LEU A 106 9.92 1.12 -4.05
C LEU A 106 10.57 2.43 -3.60
N THR A 107 10.93 3.28 -4.55
CA THR A 107 11.54 4.59 -4.29
C THR A 107 10.53 5.68 -4.67
N GLY A 108 9.96 6.34 -3.67
CA GLY A 108 9.09 7.50 -3.88
C GLY A 108 9.90 8.78 -4.10
N SER A 109 9.22 9.93 -4.17
CA SER A 109 9.86 11.23 -4.38
C SER A 109 10.86 11.62 -3.29
N ASN A 110 10.70 11.10 -2.06
CA ASN A 110 11.69 11.20 -1.00
C ASN A 110 12.48 9.87 -0.89
N PRO A 111 13.76 9.85 -1.30
CA PRO A 111 14.58 8.63 -1.26
C PRO A 111 14.85 8.10 0.15
N ASP A 112 14.77 8.96 1.19
CA ASP A 112 14.91 8.55 2.59
C ASP A 112 13.72 7.72 3.08
N ARG A 113 12.62 7.71 2.33
CA ARG A 113 11.40 6.94 2.60
C ARG A 113 11.24 5.74 1.67
N ARG A 114 12.32 5.25 1.06
CA ARG A 114 12.31 4.03 0.26
C ARG A 114 11.80 2.83 1.07
N LEU A 115 11.07 1.94 0.41
CA LEU A 115 10.50 0.73 1.02
C LEU A 115 11.05 -0.49 0.31
N VAL A 116 11.49 -1.49 1.09
CA VAL A 116 11.77 -2.82 0.57
C VAL A 116 10.48 -3.63 0.62
N ILE A 117 10.08 -4.23 -0.50
CA ILE A 117 8.94 -5.14 -0.61
C ILE A 117 9.47 -6.56 -0.71
N GLY A 118 8.96 -7.44 0.15
CA GLY A 118 9.38 -8.84 0.25
C GLY A 118 10.21 -9.16 1.50
N GLY A 119 10.52 -10.44 1.67
CA GLY A 119 11.14 -10.96 2.89
C GLY A 119 10.25 -10.73 4.12
N ASN A 120 10.86 -10.29 5.22
CA ASN A 120 10.13 -9.96 6.45
C ASN A 120 9.86 -8.45 6.62
N HIS A 121 10.02 -7.65 5.56
CA HIS A 121 9.70 -6.22 5.60
C HIS A 121 8.18 -6.01 5.61
N MET A 122 7.72 -5.09 6.45
CA MET A 122 6.31 -4.69 6.51
C MET A 122 6.18 -3.25 6.06
N ALA A 123 5.10 -2.94 5.36
CA ALA A 123 4.72 -1.58 5.02
C ALA A 123 3.23 -1.41 5.32
N PHE A 124 2.90 -0.38 6.09
CA PHE A 124 1.51 -0.01 6.37
C PHE A 124 1.10 1.12 5.45
N GLY A 125 -0.06 0.97 4.83
CA GLY A 125 -0.63 1.98 3.94
C GLY A 125 -2.01 2.42 4.36
N LEU A 126 -2.54 3.37 3.61
CA LEU A 126 -3.93 3.79 3.74
C LEU A 126 -4.88 2.74 3.15
N VAL A 127 -6.13 2.76 3.60
CA VAL A 127 -7.24 2.14 2.88
C VAL A 127 -7.30 2.69 1.44
N ALA A 128 -7.79 1.91 0.49
CA ALA A 128 -8.01 2.36 -0.88
C ALA A 128 -9.40 1.94 -1.38
N GLY A 129 -10.10 2.84 -2.06
CA GLY A 129 -11.40 2.59 -2.71
C GLY A 129 -12.69 3.10 -2.05
N PRO A 130 -12.78 3.49 -0.76
CA PRO A 130 -14.04 3.96 -0.19
C PRO A 130 -14.62 5.19 -0.92
N PRO A 131 -15.89 5.16 -1.38
CA PRO A 131 -16.54 6.31 -2.02
C PRO A 131 -17.09 7.32 -1.01
N ASN A 132 -17.07 6.96 0.28
CA ASN A 132 -17.60 7.77 1.37
C ASN A 132 -16.54 7.94 2.46
N VAL A 133 -16.66 9.04 3.19
CA VAL A 133 -15.81 9.40 4.33
C VAL A 133 -16.69 9.64 5.56
N HIS A 134 -16.08 9.58 6.74
CA HIS A 134 -16.77 9.82 8.00
C HIS A 134 -15.84 10.57 8.97
N ASP A 135 -16.36 11.59 9.62
CA ASP A 135 -15.70 12.25 10.76
C ASP A 135 -16.74 12.65 11.84
N GLN A 136 -16.26 12.97 13.03
CA GLN A 136 -17.11 13.28 14.19
C GLN A 136 -17.85 14.62 14.09
N ILE A 137 -17.48 15.49 13.16
CA ILE A 137 -18.03 16.85 13.03
C ILE A 137 -19.12 16.89 11.96
N ARG A 138 -18.85 16.26 10.81
CA ARG A 138 -19.66 16.30 9.59
C ARG A 138 -20.41 14.99 9.32
N GLY A 139 -20.14 13.92 10.08
CA GLY A 139 -20.74 12.61 9.89
C GLY A 139 -20.32 11.93 8.58
N ARG A 140 -21.14 10.97 8.13
CA ARG A 140 -20.89 10.18 6.90
C ARG A 140 -21.35 10.98 5.69
N ARG A 141 -20.49 11.07 4.68
CA ARG A 141 -20.77 11.78 3.42
C ARG A 141 -19.97 11.19 2.26
N THR A 142 -20.30 11.60 1.05
CA THR A 142 -19.53 11.33 -0.16
C THR A 142 -18.12 11.92 -0.05
N GLY A 143 -17.11 11.18 -0.50
CA GLY A 143 -15.71 11.63 -0.50
C GLY A 143 -15.46 12.78 -1.48
N THR A 144 -14.63 13.73 -1.04
CA THR A 144 -14.22 14.90 -1.82
C THR A 144 -12.70 14.95 -2.01
N LEU A 145 -12.21 15.78 -2.95
CA LEU A 145 -10.77 16.02 -3.12
C LEU A 145 -10.18 16.66 -1.86
N ALA A 146 -10.92 17.56 -1.20
CA ALA A 146 -10.49 18.13 0.07
C ALA A 146 -10.34 17.04 1.15
N ASP A 147 -11.25 16.06 1.19
CA ASP A 147 -11.12 14.92 2.09
C ASP A 147 -9.93 14.03 1.71
N TYR A 148 -9.70 13.80 0.41
CA TYR A 148 -8.53 13.11 -0.10
C TYR A 148 -7.22 13.75 0.38
N GLU A 149 -7.02 15.05 0.11
CA GLU A 149 -5.86 15.81 0.56
C GLU A 149 -5.66 15.75 2.07
N ASN A 150 -6.75 15.81 2.84
CA ASN A 150 -6.67 15.70 4.29
C ASN A 150 -6.19 14.31 4.75
N PHE A 151 -6.61 13.23 4.08
CA PHE A 151 -6.03 11.91 4.35
C PHE A 151 -4.57 11.81 3.96
N ILE A 152 -4.14 12.42 2.85
CA ILE A 152 -2.73 12.48 2.46
C ILE A 152 -1.90 13.23 3.52
N ARG A 153 -2.37 14.41 3.97
CA ARG A 153 -1.73 15.17 5.06
C ARG A 153 -1.68 14.35 6.35
N LEU A 154 -2.75 13.65 6.69
CA LEU A 154 -2.79 12.76 7.85
C LEU A 154 -1.77 11.64 7.72
N ALA A 155 -1.67 11.01 6.56
CA ALA A 155 -0.69 9.96 6.28
C ALA A 155 0.74 10.46 6.45
N HIS A 156 1.07 11.63 5.87
CA HIS A 156 2.38 12.26 6.02
C HIS A 156 2.71 12.65 7.46
N SER A 157 1.69 12.89 8.28
CA SER A 157 1.87 13.25 9.69
C SER A 157 2.27 12.05 10.56
N PHE A 158 2.01 10.80 10.13
CA PHE A 158 2.31 9.61 10.91
C PHE A 158 3.55 8.85 10.42
N ASN A 159 4.48 8.60 11.33
CA ASN A 159 5.66 7.78 11.06
C ASN A 159 5.33 6.28 10.91
N ALA A 160 4.13 5.86 11.28
CA ALA A 160 3.66 4.48 11.13
C ALA A 160 3.08 4.19 9.74
N ILE A 161 2.85 5.20 8.90
CA ILE A 161 2.34 5.04 7.54
C ILE A 161 3.53 5.16 6.56
N HIS A 162 3.67 4.16 5.72
CA HIS A 162 4.83 3.93 4.87
C HIS A 162 4.53 4.16 3.40
N ILE A 163 3.34 3.73 2.96
CA ILE A 163 2.94 3.82 1.57
C ILE A 163 1.58 4.50 1.45
N ILE A 164 1.51 5.49 0.57
CA ILE A 164 0.25 6.05 0.10
C ILE A 164 -0.03 5.31 -1.20
N GLY A 165 -0.96 4.36 -1.13
CA GLY A 165 -1.34 3.52 -2.26
C GLY A 165 -2.28 4.24 -3.22
N ASN A 166 -3.22 3.48 -3.78
CA ASN A 166 -4.28 4.04 -4.61
C ASN A 166 -5.22 4.97 -3.80
N GLN A 167 -6.29 5.45 -4.45
CA GLN A 167 -7.16 6.47 -3.91
C GLN A 167 -7.77 6.12 -2.54
N VAL A 168 -7.35 6.83 -1.49
CA VAL A 168 -7.84 6.65 -0.10
C VAL A 168 -9.34 6.93 0.04
N THR A 169 -9.85 7.80 -0.81
CA THR A 169 -11.28 7.94 -1.09
C THR A 169 -11.44 8.36 -2.55
N ALA A 170 -12.58 8.06 -3.16
CA ALA A 170 -12.89 8.58 -4.50
C ALA A 170 -13.45 10.00 -4.39
N PRO A 171 -12.82 11.04 -4.97
CA PRO A 171 -13.44 12.35 -5.12
C PRO A 171 -14.60 12.23 -6.13
N GLN A 172 -15.84 12.20 -5.65
CA GLN A 172 -17.00 11.94 -6.51
C GLN A 172 -17.51 13.22 -7.19
N GLU A 173 -17.12 14.41 -6.71
CA GLU A 173 -17.42 15.68 -7.38
C GLU A 173 -16.59 15.93 -8.64
N LEU A 174 -15.52 15.15 -8.85
CA LEU A 174 -14.66 15.25 -10.03
C LEU A 174 -15.07 14.25 -11.12
N PRO A 175 -14.90 14.58 -12.41
CA PRO A 175 -15.20 13.66 -13.50
C PRO A 175 -14.36 12.36 -13.40
N ALA A 176 -15.03 11.22 -13.50
CA ALA A 176 -14.39 9.92 -13.29
C ALA A 176 -13.22 9.64 -14.27
N ASN A 177 -13.28 10.20 -15.47
CA ASN A 177 -12.28 10.01 -16.53
C ASN A 177 -10.96 10.74 -16.28
N ASN A 178 -10.91 11.76 -15.42
CA ASN A 178 -9.70 12.55 -15.19
C ASN A 178 -9.33 12.77 -13.71
N ARG A 179 -10.22 12.49 -12.75
CA ARG A 179 -9.95 12.69 -11.31
C ARG A 179 -8.68 12.03 -10.77
N HIS A 180 -8.17 11.00 -11.47
CA HIS A 180 -6.90 10.38 -11.12
C HIS A 180 -5.74 11.38 -11.19
N LEU A 181 -5.76 12.32 -12.14
CA LEU A 181 -4.74 13.35 -12.29
C LEU A 181 -4.69 14.28 -11.07
N ASP A 182 -5.84 14.72 -10.58
CA ASP A 182 -5.95 15.53 -9.37
C ASP A 182 -5.45 14.75 -8.14
N THR A 183 -5.83 13.47 -8.02
CA THR A 183 -5.38 12.63 -6.90
C THR A 183 -3.88 12.32 -6.91
N TYR A 184 -3.24 12.26 -8.08
CA TYR A 184 -1.78 12.09 -8.16
C TYR A 184 -1.01 13.38 -7.82
N ARG A 185 -1.66 14.55 -7.93
CA ARG A 185 -1.07 15.85 -7.63
C ARG A 185 -1.17 16.21 -6.13
N ALA A 186 -2.23 15.76 -5.47
CA ALA A 186 -2.54 16.02 -4.06
C ALA A 186 -1.49 15.47 -3.09
#